data_AF-A0A1T5DPY5-F1
#
_entry.id   AF-A0A1T5DPY5-F1
#
_cell.length_a   1.000
_cell.length_b   1.000
_cell.length_c   1.000
_cell.angle_alpha   90.00
_cell.angle_beta   90.00
_cell.angle_gamma   90.00
#
_symmetry.space_group_name_H-M   'P 1'
#
loop_
_entity.id
_entity.type
_entity.pdbx_description
1 polymer ?
#
loop_
_entity_poly.entity_id
_entity_poly.type
_entity_poly.pdbx_seq_one_letter_code
_entity_poly.pdbx_strand_id
1 'polypeptide(L)'
;MSIESVDVDGVELGEVFLVASVLDRKQIKAVDLAVQIARAALQSDAEVWHSTTYTDDAYAFSALIDPAARAYSEELSRTGNLPVESVPGGLRIGLRAHYARKHGLVDAQVEGSSVLSLCGYWFVPTADHTDLETCSECSQRHDQMGVV
;
A
#
# COMPACT_ATOMS: atom_id res chain seq x y z
N MET A 1 -11.96 6.60 -9.40
CA MET A 1 -11.82 5.29 -8.74
C MET A 1 -12.70 4.30 -9.49
N SER A 2 -12.19 3.13 -9.80
CA SER A 2 -12.98 2.00 -10.33
C SER A 2 -12.67 0.75 -9.50
N ILE A 3 -13.62 -0.18 -9.42
CA ILE A 3 -13.44 -1.49 -8.79
C ILE A 3 -13.80 -2.54 -9.84
N GLU A 4 -12.89 -3.48 -10.09
CA GLU A 4 -13.10 -4.59 -11.01
C GLU A 4 -13.13 -5.91 -10.23
N SER A 5 -13.98 -6.86 -10.63
CA SER A 5 -13.97 -8.21 -10.04
C SER A 5 -12.81 -9.01 -10.61
N VAL A 6 -12.05 -9.66 -9.73
CA VAL A 6 -10.91 -10.52 -10.08
C VAL A 6 -11.05 -11.86 -9.33
N ASP A 7 -10.89 -12.97 -10.05
CA ASP A 7 -10.82 -14.30 -9.44
C ASP A 7 -9.38 -14.59 -9.01
N VAL A 8 -9.18 -14.85 -7.72
CA VAL A 8 -7.90 -15.25 -7.13
C VAL A 8 -8.12 -16.58 -6.41
N ASP A 9 -7.57 -17.66 -6.97
CA ASP A 9 -7.69 -19.02 -6.42
C ASP A 9 -9.14 -19.47 -6.16
N GLY A 10 -10.09 -19.07 -7.02
CA GLY A 10 -11.52 -19.40 -6.89
C GLY A 10 -12.29 -18.52 -5.90
N VAL A 11 -11.67 -17.44 -5.41
CA VAL A 11 -12.32 -16.41 -4.59
C VAL A 11 -12.48 -15.15 -5.45
N GLU A 12 -13.72 -14.68 -5.61
CA GLU A 12 -13.99 -13.40 -6.27
C GLU A 12 -13.66 -12.24 -5.32
N LEU A 13 -12.65 -11.45 -5.68
CA LEU A 13 -12.21 -10.25 -4.97
C LEU A 13 -12.45 -9.00 -5.82
N GLY A 14 -12.46 -7.83 -5.18
CA GLY A 14 -12.42 -6.55 -5.88
C GLY A 14 -10.98 -6.06 -6.00
N GLU A 15 -10.52 -5.73 -7.20
CA GLU A 15 -9.33 -4.88 -7.38
C GLU A 15 -9.79 -3.43 -7.52
N VAL A 16 -9.30 -2.56 -6.64
CA VAL A 16 -9.58 -1.12 -6.73
C VAL A 16 -8.46 -0.40 -7.45
N PHE A 17 -8.82 0.49 -8.37
CA PHE A 17 -7.92 1.40 -9.04
C PHE A 17 -8.20 2.83 -8.58
N LEU A 18 -7.24 3.44 -7.88
CA LEU A 18 -7.29 4.82 -7.42
C LEU A 18 -6.33 5.66 -8.27
N VAL A 19 -6.87 6.62 -9.01
CA VAL A 19 -6.08 7.60 -9.77
C VAL A 19 -6.30 8.97 -9.15
N ALA A 20 -5.21 9.67 -8.82
CA ALA A 20 -5.23 11.01 -8.29
C ALA A 20 -4.43 11.95 -9.21
N SER A 21 -5.05 13.04 -9.63
CA SER A 21 -4.43 14.08 -10.44
C SER A 21 -4.22 15.35 -9.62
N VAL A 22 -3.03 15.95 -9.72
CA VAL A 22 -2.70 17.20 -9.03
C VAL A 22 -3.03 18.37 -9.94
N LEU A 23 -4.21 18.98 -9.75
CA LEU A 23 -4.65 20.12 -10.57
C LEU A 23 -3.91 21.44 -10.23
N ASP A 24 -3.54 21.61 -8.96
CA ASP A 24 -2.73 22.73 -8.46
C ASP A 24 -1.60 22.17 -7.59
N ARG A 25 -0.35 22.34 -8.05
CA ARG A 25 0.83 21.85 -7.34
C ARG A 25 0.99 22.46 -5.94
N LYS A 26 0.39 23.62 -5.66
CA LYS A 26 0.36 24.19 -4.29
C LYS A 26 -0.41 23.31 -3.31
N GLN A 27 -1.31 22.46 -3.81
CA GLN A 27 -2.14 21.56 -3.02
C GLN A 27 -1.60 20.13 -2.94
N ILE A 28 -0.37 19.87 -3.40
CA ILE A 28 0.19 18.51 -3.46
C ILE A 28 0.10 17.76 -2.12
N LYS A 29 0.29 18.46 -0.99
CA LYS A 29 0.15 17.89 0.35
C LYS A 29 -1.28 17.51 0.70
N ALA A 30 -2.26 18.29 0.26
CA ALA A 30 -3.67 17.99 0.48
C ALA A 30 -4.12 16.80 -0.39
N VAL A 31 -3.62 16.73 -1.63
CA VAL A 31 -3.85 15.58 -2.53
C VAL A 31 -3.22 14.31 -1.94
N ASP A 32 -1.98 14.38 -1.45
CA ASP A 32 -1.31 13.25 -0.80
C ASP A 32 -2.08 12.75 0.42
N LEU A 33 -2.53 13.66 1.31
CA LEU A 33 -3.37 13.29 2.45
C LEU A 33 -4.69 12.64 2.01
N ALA A 34 -5.36 13.20 1.01
CA ALA A 34 -6.61 12.64 0.48
C ALA A 34 -6.41 11.23 -0.11
N VAL A 35 -5.30 11.01 -0.82
CA VAL A 35 -4.91 9.69 -1.34
C VAL A 35 -4.66 8.71 -0.19
N GLN A 36 -3.96 9.12 0.87
CA GLN A 36 -3.71 8.26 2.03
C GLN A 36 -5.00 7.89 2.75
N ILE A 37 -5.94 8.83 2.94
CA ILE A 37 -7.25 8.56 3.54
C ILE A 37 -8.04 7.58 2.67
N ALA A 38 -8.08 7.81 1.35
CA ALA A 38 -8.78 6.92 0.42
C ALA A 38 -8.20 5.50 0.44
N ARG A 39 -6.86 5.38 0.42
CA ARG A 39 -6.18 4.08 0.52
C ARG A 39 -6.51 3.39 1.84
N ALA A 40 -6.42 4.09 2.96
CA ALA A 40 -6.72 3.54 4.28
C ALA A 40 -8.17 3.03 4.40
N ALA A 41 -9.12 3.73 3.76
CA ALA A 41 -10.53 3.35 3.71
C ALA A 41 -10.80 2.07 2.94
N LEU A 42 -10.08 1.87 1.84
CA LEU A 42 -10.28 0.74 0.93
C LEU A 42 -9.46 -0.48 1.37
N GLN A 43 -8.23 -0.25 1.82
CA GLN A 43 -7.27 -1.25 2.22
C GLN A 43 -6.21 -0.63 3.14
N SER A 44 -6.31 -0.92 4.44
CA SER A 44 -5.46 -0.29 5.45
C SER A 44 -4.02 -0.80 5.50
N ASP A 45 -3.71 -1.99 4.97
CA ASP A 45 -2.33 -2.46 4.85
C ASP A 45 -1.62 -1.67 3.73
N ALA A 46 -0.65 -0.82 4.08
CA ALA A 46 0.09 -0.04 3.10
C ALA A 46 0.90 -0.89 2.13
N GLU A 47 1.31 -2.09 2.54
CA GLU A 47 2.26 -2.94 1.83
C GLU A 47 1.62 -3.65 0.63
N VAL A 48 0.29 -3.82 0.61
CA VAL A 48 -0.42 -4.49 -0.49
C VAL A 48 -0.77 -3.55 -1.65
N TRP A 49 -0.52 -2.26 -1.50
CA TRP A 49 -0.77 -1.28 -2.55
C TRP A 49 0.38 -1.25 -3.57
N HIS A 50 0.03 -1.46 -4.82
CA HIS A 50 0.90 -1.21 -5.95
C HIS A 50 0.76 0.25 -6.37
N SER A 51 1.89 0.94 -6.61
CA SER A 51 1.91 2.33 -7.04
C SER A 51 2.62 2.45 -8.38
N THR A 52 2.04 3.22 -9.30
CA THR A 52 2.68 3.58 -10.57
C THR A 52 2.47 5.06 -10.88
N THR A 53 3.47 5.69 -11.48
CA THR A 53 3.33 7.01 -12.09
C THR A 53 2.45 6.89 -13.32
N TYR A 54 1.27 7.52 -13.27
CA TYR A 54 0.25 7.44 -14.30
C TYR A 54 0.15 8.82 -14.93
N THR A 55 1.09 9.17 -15.82
CA THR A 55 1.29 10.50 -16.44
C THR A 55 1.84 11.59 -15.49
N ASP A 56 2.54 12.60 -16.02
CA ASP A 56 3.42 13.53 -15.27
C ASP A 56 2.79 14.20 -14.02
N ASP A 57 1.47 14.42 -14.00
CA ASP A 57 0.74 15.05 -12.89
C ASP A 57 -0.29 14.12 -12.23
N ALA A 58 -0.23 12.82 -12.48
CA ALA A 58 -1.11 11.84 -11.85
C ALA A 58 -0.41 10.56 -11.36
N TYR A 59 -0.96 10.03 -10.27
CA TYR A 59 -0.49 8.81 -9.63
C TYR A 59 -1.63 7.79 -9.63
N ALA A 60 -1.31 6.55 -9.95
CA ALA A 60 -2.25 5.44 -9.87
C ALA A 60 -1.82 4.44 -8.82
N PHE A 61 -2.80 3.92 -8.10
CA PHE A 61 -2.63 2.90 -7.09
C PHE A 61 -3.62 1.77 -7.36
N SER A 62 -3.19 0.53 -7.15
CA SER A 62 -4.10 -0.62 -7.14
C SER A 62 -3.85 -1.54 -5.97
N ALA A 63 -4.92 -2.15 -5.47
CA ALA A 63 -4.88 -3.17 -4.43
C ALA A 63 -6.13 -4.06 -4.51
N LEU A 64 -5.99 -5.29 -4.04
CA LEU A 64 -7.13 -6.12 -3.69
C LEU A 64 -7.77 -5.59 -2.40
N ILE A 65 -9.09 -5.43 -2.42
CA ILE A 65 -9.87 -4.96 -1.28
C ILE A 65 -10.67 -6.11 -0.67
N ASP A 66 -10.88 -6.00 0.64
CA ASP A 66 -11.72 -6.93 1.38
C ASP A 66 -13.19 -6.82 0.88
N PRO A 67 -13.95 -7.93 0.81
CA PRO A 67 -15.37 -7.90 0.45
C PRO A 67 -16.20 -6.90 1.27
N ALA A 68 -15.87 -6.68 2.55
CA ALA A 68 -16.52 -5.68 3.39
C ALA A 68 -16.24 -4.25 2.89
N ALA A 69 -15.00 -3.94 2.51
CA ALA A 69 -14.63 -2.63 1.96
C ALA A 69 -15.37 -2.35 0.62
N ARG A 70 -15.57 -3.39 -0.20
CA ARG A 70 -16.40 -3.31 -1.40
C ARG A 70 -17.86 -3.02 -1.05
N ALA A 71 -18.43 -3.77 -0.11
CA ALA A 71 -19.82 -3.58 0.33
C ALA A 71 -20.07 -2.17 0.87
N TYR A 72 -19.13 -1.61 1.65
CA TYR A 72 -19.23 -0.23 2.15
C TYR A 72 -19.15 0.81 1.02
N SER A 73 -18.32 0.57 0.01
CA SER A 73 -18.22 1.46 -1.16
C SER A 73 -19.51 1.46 -1.99
N GLU A 74 -20.14 0.29 -2.16
CA GLU A 74 -21.42 0.13 -2.84
C GLU A 74 -22.55 0.80 -2.04
N GLU A 75 -22.59 0.63 -0.72
CA GLU A 75 -23.57 1.26 0.15
C GLU A 75 -23.47 2.78 0.16
N LEU A 76 -22.25 3.33 0.22
CA LEU A 76 -22.01 4.77 0.09
C LEU A 76 -22.51 5.30 -1.24
N SER A 77 -22.22 4.58 -2.34
CA SER A 77 -22.64 4.98 -3.68
C SER A 77 -24.17 4.97 -3.82
N ARG A 78 -24.85 4.06 -3.12
CA ARG A 78 -26.30 3.91 -3.15
C ARG A 78 -27.03 4.91 -2.26
N THR A 79 -26.49 5.21 -1.08
CA THR A 79 -27.22 5.94 -0.02
C THR A 79 -26.65 7.32 0.28
N GLY A 80 -25.42 7.60 -0.15
CA GLY A 80 -24.66 8.78 0.24
C GLY A 80 -24.16 8.75 1.69
N ASN A 81 -24.36 7.64 2.43
CA ASN A 81 -23.94 7.50 3.82
C ASN A 81 -22.97 6.33 3.98
N LEU A 82 -21.95 6.52 4.82
CA LEU A 82 -21.02 5.49 5.24
C LEU A 82 -21.42 5.00 6.65
N PRO A 83 -21.57 3.69 6.90
CA PRO A 83 -21.86 3.18 8.25
C PRO A 83 -20.77 3.58 9.27
N VAL A 84 -21.12 3.80 10.53
CA VAL A 84 -20.15 4.25 11.56
C VAL A 84 -19.05 3.21 11.80
N GLU A 85 -19.39 1.94 11.65
CA GLU A 85 -18.49 0.78 11.73
C GLU A 85 -17.50 0.68 10.56
N SER A 86 -17.73 1.44 9.48
CA SER A 86 -16.86 1.45 8.29
C SER A 86 -15.84 2.60 8.31
N VAL A 87 -15.68 3.28 9.46
CA VAL A 87 -14.65 4.31 9.61
C VAL A 87 -13.28 3.67 9.30
N PRO A 88 -12.56 4.22 8.30
CA PRO A 88 -11.23 3.75 7.96
C PRO A 88 -10.34 3.76 9.19
N GLY A 89 -9.69 2.63 9.48
CA GLY A 89 -8.46 2.67 10.27
C GLY A 89 -7.44 3.57 9.57
N GLY A 90 -6.47 4.10 10.31
CA GLY A 90 -5.32 4.75 9.66
C GLY A 90 -4.56 3.76 8.76
N LEU A 91 -3.86 4.27 7.74
CA LEU A 91 -2.97 3.44 6.94
C LEU A 91 -1.90 2.82 7.86
N ARG A 92 -1.82 1.50 7.87
CA ARG A 92 -0.88 0.74 8.68
C ARG A 92 0.40 0.50 7.87
N ILE A 93 1.52 0.96 8.41
CA ILE A 93 2.85 0.86 7.80
C ILE A 93 3.75 -0.02 8.67
N GLY A 94 4.72 -0.70 8.06
CA GLY A 94 5.69 -1.52 8.78
C GLY A 94 5.06 -2.71 9.49
N LEU A 95 4.17 -3.43 8.79
CA LEU A 95 3.51 -4.61 9.33
C LEU A 95 4.40 -5.86 9.22
N ARG A 96 5.38 -5.83 8.31
CA ARG A 96 6.33 -6.93 8.09
C ARG A 96 7.76 -6.43 8.04
N ALA A 97 8.69 -7.29 8.45
CA ALA A 97 10.12 -7.07 8.24
C ALA A 97 10.50 -7.43 6.79
N HIS A 98 11.12 -6.49 6.08
CA HIS A 98 11.53 -6.68 4.69
C HIS A 98 13.06 -6.78 4.59
N TYR A 99 13.56 -7.73 3.80
CA TYR A 99 14.98 -7.81 3.50
C TYR A 99 15.35 -6.85 2.39
N ALA A 100 16.51 -6.23 2.51
CA ALA A 100 17.11 -5.38 1.49
C ALA A 100 18.62 -5.63 1.43
N ARG A 101 19.28 -5.11 0.40
CA ARG A 101 20.74 -5.23 0.27
C ARG A 101 21.42 -4.49 1.41
N LYS A 102 22.45 -5.11 2.00
CA LYS A 102 23.19 -4.57 3.15
C LYS A 102 23.66 -3.12 2.96
N HIS A 103 24.22 -2.80 1.79
CA HIS A 103 24.69 -1.43 1.53
C HIS A 103 23.53 -0.42 1.55
N GLY A 104 22.38 -0.78 1.00
CA GLY A 104 21.22 0.11 0.91
C GLY A 104 20.58 0.38 2.26
N LEU A 105 20.62 -0.58 3.19
CA LEU A 105 20.07 -0.42 4.54
C LEU A 105 20.87 0.56 5.39
N VAL A 106 22.20 0.47 5.35
CA VAL A 106 23.07 1.31 6.18
C VAL A 106 22.90 2.78 5.82
N ASP A 107 22.97 3.10 4.52
CA ASP A 107 22.83 4.48 4.03
C ASP A 107 21.41 5.01 4.33
N ALA A 108 20.38 4.22 4.03
CA ALA A 108 18.98 4.57 4.25
C ALA A 108 18.65 4.85 5.72
N GLN A 109 19.23 4.09 6.65
CA GLN A 109 18.97 4.26 8.07
C GLN A 109 19.60 5.54 8.64
N VAL A 110 20.74 5.97 8.11
CA VAL A 110 21.41 7.22 8.52
C VAL A 110 20.74 8.43 7.88
N GLU A 111 20.37 8.33 6.61
CA GLU A 111 19.81 9.45 5.84
C GLU A 111 18.30 9.63 5.99
N GLY A 112 17.61 8.62 6.53
CA GLY A 112 16.15 8.57 6.53
C GLY A 112 15.56 8.42 5.13
N SER A 113 16.32 7.86 4.18
CA SER A 113 15.89 7.63 2.80
C SER A 113 15.22 6.26 2.65
N SER A 114 14.43 6.08 1.59
CA SER A 114 13.78 4.80 1.31
C SER A 114 14.76 3.81 0.69
N VAL A 115 14.57 2.52 0.99
CA VAL A 115 15.31 1.40 0.41
C VAL A 115 14.34 0.44 -0.30
N LEU A 116 14.79 -0.12 -1.43
CA LEU A 116 14.08 -1.15 -2.16
C LEU A 116 14.32 -2.51 -1.50
N SER A 117 13.25 -3.15 -1.02
CA SER A 117 13.29 -4.51 -0.50
C SER A 117 13.45 -5.56 -1.60
N LEU A 118 13.78 -6.79 -1.21
CA LEU A 118 13.89 -7.92 -2.12
C LEU A 118 12.56 -8.27 -2.77
N CYS A 119 11.40 -8.05 -2.13
CA CYS A 119 10.08 -8.26 -2.74
C CYS A 119 9.66 -7.12 -3.68
N GLY A 120 10.36 -5.99 -3.66
CA GLY A 120 10.05 -4.81 -4.49
C GLY A 120 9.30 -3.70 -3.75
N TYR A 121 8.93 -3.92 -2.48
CA TYR A 121 8.36 -2.89 -1.62
C TYR A 121 9.42 -1.85 -1.23
N TRP A 122 9.11 -0.57 -1.37
CA TRP A 122 9.94 0.53 -0.87
C TRP A 122 9.56 0.87 0.57
N PHE A 123 10.53 0.91 1.47
CA PHE A 123 10.31 1.28 2.86
C PHE A 123 11.44 2.14 3.40
N VAL A 124 11.18 2.89 4.48
CA VAL A 124 12.22 3.62 5.22
C VAL A 124 12.53 2.82 6.49
N PRO A 125 13.79 2.40 6.72
CA PRO A 125 14.17 1.60 7.88
C PRO A 125 14.16 2.45 9.16
N THR A 126 12.96 2.68 9.70
CA THR A 126 12.71 3.59 10.84
C THR A 126 12.35 2.87 12.14
N ALA A 127 12.03 1.58 12.07
CA ALA A 127 11.55 0.77 13.19
C ALA A 127 12.46 -0.43 13.47
N ASP A 128 12.48 -0.88 14.73
CA ASP A 128 13.06 -2.17 15.10
C ASP A 128 12.18 -3.29 14.51
N HIS A 129 12.81 -4.20 13.79
CA HIS A 129 12.17 -5.29 13.07
C HIS A 129 12.01 -6.55 13.91
N THR A 130 12.62 -6.61 15.10
CA THR A 130 12.75 -7.83 15.91
C THR A 130 11.41 -8.48 16.26
N ASP A 131 10.36 -7.68 16.44
CA ASP A 131 9.01 -8.17 16.77
C ASP A 131 8.07 -8.33 15.57
N LEU A 132 8.56 -8.10 14.34
CA LEU A 132 7.76 -8.20 13.12
C LEU A 132 7.94 -9.55 12.44
N GLU A 133 6.86 -10.06 11.84
CA GLU A 133 6.94 -11.21 10.95
C GLU A 133 7.74 -10.83 9.69
N THR A 134 8.68 -11.68 9.28
CA THR A 134 9.43 -11.48 8.03
C THR A 134 8.55 -11.70 6.82
N CYS A 135 8.61 -10.79 5.85
CA CYS A 135 7.96 -10.95 4.54
C CYS A 135 8.40 -12.27 3.88
N SER A 136 7.45 -13.16 3.63
CA SER A 136 7.70 -14.51 3.11
C SER A 136 8.42 -14.50 1.76
N GLU A 137 8.07 -13.57 0.88
CA GLU A 137 8.73 -13.39 -0.41
C GLU A 137 10.18 -12.90 -0.26
N CYS A 138 10.42 -11.96 0.66
CA CYS A 138 11.78 -11.53 0.99
C CYS A 138 12.61 -12.71 1.52
N SER A 139 12.04 -13.53 2.42
CA SER A 139 12.71 -14.71 2.96
C SER A 139 13.07 -15.69 1.84
N GLN A 140 12.10 -16.03 0.98
CA GLN A 140 12.32 -16.97 -0.12
C GLN A 140 13.38 -16.48 -1.10
N ARG A 141 13.32 -15.20 -1.50
CA ARG A 141 14.32 -14.60 -2.40
C ARG A 141 15.70 -14.57 -1.76
N HIS A 142 15.79 -14.26 -0.46
CA HIS A 142 17.04 -14.30 0.28
C HIS A 142 17.65 -15.71 0.30
N ASP A 143 16.85 -16.74 0.60
CA ASP A 143 17.31 -18.14 0.64
C ASP A 143 17.82 -18.60 -0.75
N GLN A 144 17.17 -18.16 -1.82
CA GLN A 144 17.60 -18.44 -3.21
C GLN A 144 18.92 -17.77 -3.58
N MET A 145 19.31 -16.69 -2.90
CA MET A 145 20.57 -15.99 -3.14
C MET A 145 21.77 -16.69 -2.49
N GLY A 146 21.55 -17.75 -1.69
CA GLY A 146 22.60 -18.65 -1.20
C GLY A 146 23.64 -18.00 -0.29
N VAL A 147 23.32 -16.87 0.35
CA VAL A 147 24.25 -16.17 1.25
C VAL A 147 24.04 -16.67 2.67
N VAL A 148 24.97 -17.53 3.11
CA VAL A 148 25.28 -17.80 4.53
C VAL A 148 26.07 -16.65 5.10
#